data_AF-A0A9P7JVW4-F1
#
_entry.id   AF-A0A9P7JVW4-F1
#
_cell.length_a   1.000
_cell.length_b   1.000
_cell.length_c   1.000
_cell.angle_alpha   90.00
_cell.angle_beta   90.00
_cell.angle_gamma   90.00
#
_symmetry.space_group_name_H-M   'P 1'
#
loop_
_entity.id
_entity.type
_entity.pdbx_description
1 polymer ?
#
loop_
_entity_poly.entity_id
_entity_poly.type
_entity_poly.pdbx_seq_one_letter_code
_entity_poly.pdbx_strand_id
1 'polypeptide(L)'
;MTLVSNDPSWWPFINSNIFNNYWIVAAAFVVVYDWVLTLGEEIELIWTQRWSLMTVLYLVIRYVGISYSAANILGTTTLVSLTDAVSNIVNYAVNGTNVVVAAMLGVIMMARLHAMYQRSRRMLIFLVIIFLAANIACGVITIIGLKYDFVLEEVILYGIHMCADGSERDSQLLISMVWMLNTVWEVLALCLSVWIAAKHFRDLRRLGPWTGSTIGDCFRVLMESHVLYFASFAGVSCLQLVTLSPEVENQFDSVAVEIFDGVFEILFSVQMFVLGPRLILSVRQYHAKLVAESDAETSMNSIFFQERVHVPTSSTV
;
A
#
# COMPACT_ATOMS: atom_id res chain seq x y z
N MET A 1 22.48 -6.40 -28.12
CA MET A 1 22.90 -5.74 -29.38
C MET A 1 21.82 -4.73 -29.70
N THR A 2 22.13 -3.45 -29.91
CA THR A 2 21.08 -2.45 -30.12
C THR A 2 20.33 -2.71 -31.43
N LEU A 3 19.03 -3.00 -31.36
CA LEU A 3 18.20 -3.25 -32.54
C LEU A 3 17.69 -1.92 -33.10
N VAL A 4 18.05 -1.59 -34.34
CA VAL A 4 17.56 -0.37 -35.02
C VAL A 4 16.66 -0.78 -36.17
N SER A 5 15.38 -0.38 -36.14
CA SER A 5 14.41 -0.70 -37.20
C SER A 5 13.47 0.45 -37.48
N ASN A 6 13.16 0.65 -38.76
CA ASN A 6 12.16 1.60 -39.24
C ASN A 6 11.04 0.88 -40.01
N ASP A 7 10.80 -0.38 -39.71
CA ASP A 7 9.72 -1.15 -40.33
C ASP A 7 8.35 -0.70 -39.77
N PRO A 8 7.36 -0.36 -40.62
CA PRO A 8 5.99 -0.07 -40.18
C PRO A 8 5.33 -1.15 -39.33
N SER A 9 5.81 -2.40 -39.36
CA SER A 9 5.31 -3.47 -38.48
C SER A 9 5.43 -3.16 -36.99
N TRP A 10 6.30 -2.22 -36.59
CA TRP A 10 6.48 -1.80 -35.19
C TRP A 10 5.48 -0.76 -34.67
N TRP A 11 4.63 -0.18 -35.54
CA TRP A 11 3.66 0.85 -35.13
C TRP A 11 2.72 0.44 -33.99
N PRO A 12 2.12 -0.78 -33.99
CA PRO A 12 1.27 -1.23 -32.89
C PRO A 12 2.00 -1.26 -31.55
N PHE A 13 3.23 -1.80 -31.53
CA PHE A 13 4.08 -1.86 -30.33
C PHE A 13 4.42 -0.46 -29.80
N ILE A 14 4.80 0.46 -30.69
CA ILE A 14 5.08 1.86 -30.32
C ILE A 14 3.83 2.51 -29.71
N ASN A 15 2.67 2.32 -30.32
CA ASN A 15 1.41 2.88 -29.84
C ASN A 15 1.03 2.31 -28.46
N SER A 16 1.18 1.01 -28.26
CA SER A 16 0.90 0.34 -26.99
C SER A 16 1.83 0.85 -25.87
N ASN A 17 3.12 1.02 -26.16
CA ASN A 17 4.08 1.58 -25.21
C ASN A 17 3.75 3.04 -24.84
N ILE A 18 3.38 3.87 -25.82
CA ILE A 18 2.92 5.25 -25.56
C ILE A 18 1.65 5.25 -24.70
N PHE A 19 0.71 4.35 -24.98
CA PHE A 19 -0.52 4.21 -24.22
C PHE A 19 -0.22 3.84 -22.76
N ASN A 20 0.63 2.83 -22.53
CA ASN A 20 1.07 2.41 -21.21
C ASN A 20 1.76 3.56 -20.43
N ASN A 21 2.59 4.34 -21.10
CA ASN A 21 3.25 5.52 -20.52
C ASN A 21 2.25 6.54 -19.94
N TYR A 22 1.12 6.78 -20.60
CA TYR A 22 0.09 7.67 -20.05
C TYR A 22 -0.51 7.13 -18.76
N TRP A 23 -0.71 5.81 -18.64
CA TRP A 23 -1.19 5.17 -17.41
C TRP A 23 -0.19 5.23 -16.26
N ILE A 24 1.11 5.02 -16.54
CA ILE A 24 2.17 5.17 -15.55
C ILE A 24 2.19 6.60 -14.99
N VAL A 25 2.11 7.61 -15.87
CA VAL A 25 2.05 9.02 -15.45
C VAL A 25 0.78 9.29 -14.65
N ALA A 26 -0.36 8.72 -15.03
CA ALA A 26 -1.61 8.85 -14.27
C ALA A 26 -1.50 8.21 -12.88
N ALA A 27 -0.91 7.02 -12.77
CA ALA A 27 -0.66 6.33 -11.51
C ALA A 27 0.26 7.15 -10.59
N ALA A 28 1.35 7.70 -11.14
CA ALA A 28 2.25 8.61 -10.43
C ALA A 28 1.51 9.86 -9.92
N PHE A 29 0.64 10.44 -10.75
CA PHE A 29 -0.16 11.60 -10.34
C PHE A 29 -1.10 11.25 -9.17
N VAL A 30 -1.72 10.06 -9.16
CA VAL A 30 -2.57 9.60 -8.05
C VAL A 30 -1.77 9.52 -6.73
N VAL A 31 -0.54 8.98 -6.78
CA VAL A 31 0.35 8.90 -5.60
C VAL A 31 0.71 10.30 -5.08
N VAL A 32 1.10 11.20 -5.98
CA VAL A 32 1.45 12.58 -5.62
C VAL A 32 0.22 13.34 -5.09
N TYR A 33 -0.95 13.13 -5.70
CA TYR A 33 -2.19 13.76 -5.28
C TYR A 33 -2.59 13.32 -3.86
N ASP A 34 -2.50 12.02 -3.55
CA ASP A 34 -2.72 11.52 -2.19
C ASP A 34 -1.73 12.13 -1.19
N TRP A 35 -0.46 12.25 -1.58
CA TRP A 35 0.58 12.88 -0.77
C TRP A 35 0.22 14.33 -0.42
N VAL A 36 -0.18 15.14 -1.40
CA VAL A 36 -0.59 16.55 -1.19
C VAL A 36 -1.79 16.64 -0.24
N LEU A 37 -2.81 15.80 -0.44
CA LEU A 37 -4.03 15.83 0.38
C LEU A 37 -3.76 15.49 1.85
N THR A 38 -2.86 14.56 2.10
CA THR A 38 -2.57 14.05 3.45
C THR A 38 -1.44 14.81 4.15
N LEU A 39 -0.81 15.78 3.49
CA LEU A 39 0.32 16.55 4.05
C LEU A 39 -0.07 17.32 5.33
N GLY A 40 -1.25 17.93 5.37
CA GLY A 40 -1.72 18.68 6.54
C GLY A 40 -1.84 17.78 7.77
N GLU A 41 -2.50 16.64 7.59
CA GLU A 41 -2.66 15.63 8.66
C GLU A 41 -1.32 14.98 9.04
N GLU A 42 -0.40 14.81 8.08
CA GLU A 42 0.93 14.29 8.33
C GLU A 42 1.71 15.19 9.29
N ILE A 43 1.73 16.50 9.02
CA ILE A 43 2.42 17.48 9.87
C ILE A 43 1.88 17.41 11.30
N GLU A 44 0.56 17.34 11.47
CA GLU A 44 -0.07 17.29 12.78
C GLU A 44 0.14 15.94 13.49
N LEU A 45 -0.08 14.80 12.82
CA LEU A 45 -0.16 13.48 13.45
C LEU A 45 1.14 12.68 13.44
N ILE A 46 2.06 13.01 12.53
CA ILE A 46 3.33 12.29 12.38
C ILE A 46 4.49 13.11 12.93
N TRP A 47 4.61 14.38 12.52
CA TRP A 47 5.78 15.21 12.85
C TRP A 47 5.77 15.74 14.29
N THR A 48 4.60 16.00 14.88
CA THR A 48 4.52 16.45 16.28
C THR A 48 4.63 15.31 17.30
N GLN A 49 4.48 14.06 16.86
CA GLN A 49 4.43 12.89 17.74
C GLN A 49 5.79 12.24 17.95
N ARG A 50 5.88 11.40 18.99
CA ARG A 50 7.09 10.63 19.28
C ARG A 50 7.37 9.63 18.15
N TRP A 51 8.64 9.50 17.81
CA TRP A 51 9.11 8.52 16.83
C TRP A 51 8.79 7.11 17.31
N SER A 52 8.04 6.38 16.49
CA SER A 52 7.68 4.98 16.71
C SER A 52 8.04 4.18 15.46
N LEU A 53 8.13 2.85 15.58
CA LEU A 53 8.34 1.99 14.41
C LEU A 53 7.30 2.25 13.31
N MET A 54 6.04 2.48 13.69
CA MET A 54 4.98 2.84 12.75
C MET A 54 5.20 4.19 12.06
N THR A 55 5.79 5.17 12.76
CA THR A 55 6.19 6.45 12.16
C THR A 55 7.23 6.22 11.06
N VAL A 56 8.24 5.38 11.33
CA VAL A 56 9.30 5.09 10.36
C VAL A 56 8.73 4.35 9.15
N LEU A 57 7.91 3.31 9.37
CA LEU A 57 7.25 2.57 8.29
C LEU A 57 6.41 3.49 7.39
N TYR A 58 5.64 4.40 8.01
CA TYR A 58 4.84 5.39 7.28
C TYR A 58 5.71 6.27 6.38
N LEU A 59 6.76 6.89 6.93
CA LEU A 59 7.62 7.80 6.17
C LEU A 59 8.33 7.06 5.04
N VAL A 60 8.87 5.87 5.31
CA VAL A 60 9.57 5.07 4.30
C VAL A 60 8.63 4.74 3.13
N ILE A 61 7.45 4.16 3.37
CA ILE A 61 6.52 3.81 2.28
C ILE A 61 6.15 5.05 1.45
N ARG A 62 5.92 6.17 2.13
CA ARG A 62 5.50 7.43 1.50
C ARG A 62 6.56 8.02 0.58
N TYR A 63 7.80 8.16 1.05
CA TYR A 63 8.89 8.73 0.23
C TYR A 63 9.41 7.75 -0.82
N VAL A 64 9.37 6.45 -0.51
CA VAL A 64 9.67 5.41 -1.50
C VAL A 64 8.64 5.43 -2.63
N GLY A 65 7.35 5.67 -2.35
CA GLY A 65 6.33 5.78 -3.40
C GLY A 65 6.60 6.90 -4.41
N ILE A 66 6.98 8.09 -3.95
CA ILE A 66 7.35 9.20 -4.83
C ILE A 66 8.58 8.83 -5.69
N SER A 67 9.58 8.24 -5.03
CA SER A 67 10.82 7.81 -5.70
C SER A 67 10.54 6.71 -6.74
N TYR A 68 9.65 5.78 -6.42
CA TYR A 68 9.19 4.71 -7.29
C TYR A 68 8.46 5.27 -8.51
N SER A 69 7.50 6.18 -8.31
CA SER A 69 6.78 6.81 -9.41
C SER A 69 7.72 7.58 -10.35
N ALA A 70 8.70 8.31 -9.80
CA ALA A 70 9.70 9.00 -10.61
C ALA A 70 10.61 8.03 -11.39
N ALA A 71 11.04 6.94 -10.74
CA ALA A 71 11.85 5.90 -11.39
C ALA A 71 11.08 5.17 -12.48
N ASN A 72 9.79 4.88 -12.27
CA ASN A 72 8.94 4.21 -13.25
C ASN A 72 8.74 5.09 -14.49
N ILE A 73 8.42 6.38 -14.30
CA ILE A 73 8.34 7.35 -15.42
C ILE A 73 9.68 7.43 -16.15
N LEU A 74 10.80 7.55 -15.44
CA LEU A 74 12.12 7.66 -16.06
C LEU A 74 12.48 6.40 -16.88
N GLY A 75 12.13 5.23 -16.36
CA GLY A 75 12.37 3.94 -17.01
C GLY A 75 11.57 3.74 -18.29
N THR A 76 10.38 4.35 -18.40
CA THR A 76 9.49 4.15 -19.54
C THR A 76 9.41 5.34 -20.51
N THR A 77 9.96 6.51 -20.15
CA THR A 77 10.03 7.65 -21.05
C THR A 77 10.85 7.36 -22.31
N THR A 78 10.20 7.49 -23.47
CA THR A 78 10.76 7.24 -24.80
C THR A 78 11.66 8.36 -25.33
N LEU A 79 11.84 9.43 -24.56
CA LEU A 79 12.48 10.69 -24.96
C LEU A 79 13.93 10.85 -24.48
N VAL A 80 14.36 10.03 -23.52
CA VAL A 80 15.73 10.07 -22.98
C VAL A 80 16.39 8.74 -23.32
N SER A 81 17.48 8.76 -24.08
CA SER A 81 18.33 7.58 -24.25
C SER A 81 18.96 7.27 -22.89
N LEU A 82 18.35 6.35 -22.15
CA LEU A 82 19.01 5.70 -21.02
C LEU A 82 19.93 4.64 -21.61
N THR A 83 21.19 4.66 -21.22
CA THR A 83 22.10 3.55 -21.52
C THR A 83 21.55 2.25 -20.91
N ASP A 84 21.81 1.12 -21.56
CA ASP A 84 21.41 -0.23 -21.10
C ASP A 84 21.70 -0.44 -19.60
N ALA A 85 22.83 0.07 -19.11
CA ALA A 85 23.21 -0.01 -17.70
C ALA A 85 22.24 0.75 -16.77
N VAL A 86 21.80 1.94 -17.14
CA VAL A 86 20.89 2.76 -16.32
C VAL A 86 19.49 2.16 -16.33
N SER A 87 19.02 1.70 -17.49
CA SER A 87 17.72 1.02 -17.60
C SER A 87 17.65 -0.23 -16.72
N ASN A 88 18.69 -1.08 -16.77
CA ASN A 88 18.81 -2.24 -15.90
C ASN A 88 18.80 -1.85 -14.41
N ILE A 89 19.56 -0.83 -14.01
CA ILE A 89 19.60 -0.35 -12.62
C ILE A 89 18.21 0.14 -12.16
N VAL A 90 17.51 0.90 -13.00
CA VAL A 90 16.16 1.40 -12.70
C VAL A 90 15.19 0.24 -12.55
N ASN A 91 15.23 -0.74 -13.45
CA ASN A 91 14.36 -1.92 -13.38
C ASN A 91 14.62 -2.77 -12.13
N TYR A 92 15.89 -3.01 -11.79
CA TYR A 92 16.28 -3.67 -10.54
C TYR A 92 15.78 -2.91 -9.32
N ALA A 93 15.90 -1.58 -9.32
CA ALA A 93 15.44 -0.73 -8.23
C ALA A 93 13.91 -0.78 -8.08
N VAL A 94 13.16 -0.72 -9.18
CA VAL A 94 11.69 -0.76 -9.21
C VAL A 94 11.18 -2.10 -8.68
N ASN A 95 11.68 -3.23 -9.20
CA ASN A 95 11.28 -4.57 -8.75
C ASN A 95 11.67 -4.84 -7.30
N GLY A 96 12.89 -4.45 -6.91
CA GLY A 96 13.34 -4.55 -5.52
C GLY A 96 12.46 -3.72 -4.58
N THR A 97 12.06 -2.53 -5.01
CA THR A 97 11.16 -1.65 -4.25
C THR A 97 9.80 -2.30 -4.03
N ASN A 98 9.21 -2.95 -5.05
CA ASN A 98 7.93 -3.65 -4.90
C ASN A 98 7.99 -4.74 -3.82
N VAL A 99 9.05 -5.54 -3.79
CA VAL A 99 9.24 -6.58 -2.75
C VAL A 99 9.37 -5.96 -1.36
N VAL A 100 10.16 -4.89 -1.24
CA VAL A 100 10.38 -4.19 0.04
C VAL A 100 9.08 -3.57 0.54
N VAL A 101 8.30 -2.90 -0.32
CA VAL A 101 7.05 -2.25 0.05
C VAL A 101 5.99 -3.28 0.43
N ALA A 102 5.87 -4.37 -0.31
CA ALA A 102 5.00 -5.49 0.05
C ALA A 102 5.33 -6.05 1.44
N ALA A 103 6.62 -6.23 1.75
CA ALA A 103 7.07 -6.65 3.07
C ALA A 103 6.69 -5.64 4.15
N MET A 104 6.87 -4.33 3.89
CA MET A 104 6.52 -3.27 4.83
C MET A 104 5.02 -3.22 5.12
N LEU A 105 4.16 -3.36 4.10
CA LEU A 105 2.71 -3.48 4.25
C LEU A 105 2.33 -4.72 5.08
N GLY A 106 2.98 -5.85 4.81
CA GLY A 106 2.81 -7.06 5.61
C GLY A 106 3.19 -6.86 7.08
N VAL A 107 4.26 -6.11 7.39
CA VAL A 107 4.64 -5.73 8.76
C VAL A 107 3.58 -4.86 9.43
N ILE A 108 3.03 -3.86 8.71
CA ILE A 108 1.93 -3.03 9.20
C ILE A 108 0.73 -3.91 9.57
N MET A 109 0.39 -4.86 8.69
CA MET A 109 -0.74 -5.76 8.91
C MET A 109 -0.50 -6.74 10.07
N MET A 110 0.71 -7.30 10.18
CA MET A 110 1.10 -8.13 11.33
C MET A 110 0.96 -7.39 12.66
N ALA A 111 1.46 -6.16 12.74
CA ALA A 111 1.41 -5.38 13.95
C ALA A 111 -0.04 -5.02 14.35
N ARG A 112 -0.90 -4.74 13.37
CA ARG A 112 -2.34 -4.52 13.58
C ARG A 112 -3.05 -5.78 14.06
N LEU A 113 -2.82 -6.92 13.40
CA LEU A 113 -3.32 -8.22 13.85
C LEU A 113 -2.83 -8.56 15.27
N HIS A 114 -1.59 -8.27 15.59
CA HIS A 114 -1.04 -8.48 16.93
C HIS A 114 -1.76 -7.62 17.98
N ALA A 115 -2.08 -6.36 17.65
CA ALA A 115 -2.89 -5.50 18.51
C ALA A 115 -4.32 -6.05 18.70
N MET A 116 -4.97 -6.52 17.62
CA MET A 116 -6.32 -7.12 17.66
C MET A 116 -6.35 -8.40 18.50
N TYR A 117 -5.29 -9.20 18.48
CA TYR A 117 -5.12 -10.41 19.30
C TYR A 117 -4.63 -10.12 20.73
N GLN A 118 -4.92 -8.93 21.27
CA GLN A 118 -4.57 -8.52 22.63
C GLN A 118 -3.07 -8.70 22.95
N ARG A 119 -2.20 -8.45 21.96
CA ARG A 119 -0.75 -8.56 22.10
C ARG A 119 -0.26 -9.98 22.48
N SER A 120 -0.97 -11.02 22.06
CA SER A 120 -0.58 -12.41 22.29
C SER A 120 0.75 -12.75 21.61
N ARG A 121 1.77 -13.10 22.41
CA ARG A 121 3.11 -13.47 21.90
C ARG A 121 3.09 -14.72 21.03
N ARG A 122 2.21 -15.69 21.34
CA ARG A 122 2.07 -16.94 20.56
C ARG A 122 1.60 -16.65 19.14
N MET A 123 0.62 -15.75 19.02
CA MET A 123 0.10 -15.32 17.72
C MET A 123 1.14 -14.56 16.92
N LEU A 124 1.92 -13.68 17.57
CA LEU A 124 2.99 -12.96 16.91
C LEU A 124 4.06 -13.90 16.35
N ILE A 125 4.50 -14.89 17.14
CA ILE A 125 5.49 -15.88 16.69
C ILE A 125 4.96 -16.64 15.46
N PHE A 126 3.70 -17.08 15.50
CA PHE A 126 3.05 -17.74 14.36
C PHE A 126 3.04 -16.86 13.10
N LEU A 127 2.62 -15.58 13.22
CA LEU A 127 2.60 -14.63 12.11
C LEU A 127 4.00 -14.38 11.55
N VAL A 128 4.99 -14.15 12.41
CA VAL A 128 6.38 -13.88 12.01
C VAL A 128 6.98 -15.06 11.25
N ILE A 129 6.74 -16.30 11.69
CA ILE A 129 7.28 -17.50 11.01
C ILE A 129 6.72 -17.61 9.59
N ILE A 130 5.39 -17.50 9.43
CA ILE A 130 4.75 -17.62 8.12
C ILE A 130 5.16 -16.46 7.21
N PHE A 131 5.16 -15.24 7.75
CA PHE A 131 5.55 -14.04 7.01
C PHE A 131 6.99 -14.14 6.51
N LEU A 132 7.92 -14.56 7.37
CA LEU A 132 9.33 -14.70 7.01
C LEU A 132 9.52 -15.79 5.95
N ALA A 133 8.83 -16.92 6.07
CA ALA A 133 8.88 -17.99 5.07
C ALA A 133 8.40 -17.50 3.69
N ALA A 134 7.28 -16.76 3.64
CA ALA A 134 6.75 -16.19 2.41
C ALA A 134 7.73 -15.17 1.79
N ASN A 135 8.27 -14.24 2.59
CA ASN A 135 9.19 -13.21 2.10
C ASN A 135 10.53 -13.79 1.62
N ILE A 136 11.07 -14.81 2.31
CA ILE A 136 12.27 -15.50 1.85
C ILE A 136 12.02 -16.15 0.50
N ALA A 137 10.88 -16.84 0.33
CA ALA A 137 10.51 -17.44 -0.95
C ALA A 137 10.38 -16.38 -2.06
N CYS A 138 9.67 -15.27 -1.79
CA CYS A 138 9.55 -14.15 -2.74
C CYS A 138 10.90 -13.56 -3.13
N GLY A 139 11.79 -13.35 -2.17
CA GLY A 139 13.14 -12.82 -2.42
C GLY A 139 13.99 -13.75 -3.29
N VAL A 140 13.95 -15.07 -3.01
CA VAL A 140 14.66 -16.07 -3.82
C VAL A 140 14.13 -16.11 -5.24
N ILE A 141 12.82 -16.15 -5.43
CA ILE A 141 12.18 -16.16 -6.77
C ILE A 141 12.55 -14.89 -7.55
N THR A 142 12.52 -13.73 -6.88
CA THR A 142 12.90 -12.46 -7.51
C THR A 142 14.36 -12.48 -7.96
N ILE A 143 15.30 -12.92 -7.09
CA ILE A 143 16.72 -13.02 -7.45
C ILE A 143 16.95 -13.98 -8.62
N ILE A 144 16.18 -15.07 -8.70
CA ILE A 144 16.22 -16.01 -9.83
C ILE A 144 15.75 -15.29 -11.09
N GLY A 145 14.56 -14.68 -11.10
CA GLY A 145 14.06 -13.96 -12.28
C GLY A 145 15.04 -12.88 -12.76
N LEU A 146 15.58 -12.11 -11.83
CA LEU A 146 16.58 -11.07 -12.10
C LEU A 146 17.91 -11.58 -12.68
N LYS A 147 18.25 -12.86 -12.50
CA LYS A 147 19.49 -13.47 -13.00
C LYS A 147 19.34 -14.14 -14.36
N TYR A 148 18.16 -14.66 -14.69
CA TYR A 148 17.98 -15.52 -15.86
C TYR A 148 17.54 -14.74 -17.12
N ASP A 149 16.79 -13.64 -17.01
CA ASP A 149 16.02 -13.15 -18.18
C ASP A 149 16.14 -11.66 -18.56
N PHE A 150 16.69 -10.77 -17.73
CA PHE A 150 16.54 -9.31 -17.97
C PHE A 150 17.77 -8.63 -18.58
N VAL A 151 18.24 -9.12 -19.73
CA VAL A 151 19.10 -8.29 -20.60
C VAL A 151 18.16 -7.40 -21.41
N LEU A 152 17.79 -6.23 -20.87
CA LEU A 152 17.10 -5.19 -21.64
C LEU A 152 18.02 -4.77 -22.79
N GLU A 153 17.62 -5.05 -24.02
CA GLU A 153 18.31 -4.53 -25.19
C GLU A 153 17.67 -3.18 -25.57
N GLU A 154 18.48 -2.13 -25.73
CA GLU A 154 18.00 -0.88 -26.31
C GLU A 154 17.54 -1.14 -27.76
N VAL A 155 16.28 -0.82 -28.03
CA VAL A 155 15.66 -0.86 -29.35
C VAL A 155 15.36 0.56 -29.80
N ILE A 156 15.86 0.93 -30.98
CA ILE A 156 15.62 2.21 -31.62
C ILE A 156 14.62 2.00 -32.75
N LEU A 157 13.37 2.40 -32.54
CA LEU A 157 12.29 2.29 -33.52
C LEU A 157 11.91 3.68 -34.03
N TYR A 158 12.12 3.98 -35.31
CA TYR A 158 11.85 5.32 -35.87
C TYR A 158 12.55 6.48 -35.11
N GLY A 159 13.74 6.22 -34.57
CA GLY A 159 14.48 7.19 -33.75
C GLY A 159 13.92 7.38 -32.33
N ILE A 160 12.90 6.60 -31.96
CA ILE A 160 12.37 6.52 -30.60
C ILE A 160 13.18 5.48 -29.84
N HIS A 161 13.76 5.89 -28.72
CA HIS A 161 14.52 5.00 -27.84
C HIS A 161 13.55 4.25 -26.93
N MET A 162 13.61 2.93 -26.96
CA MET A 162 12.80 2.05 -26.12
C MET A 162 13.66 0.96 -25.51
N CYS A 163 13.32 0.52 -24.30
CA CYS A 163 13.83 -0.73 -23.75
C CYS A 163 12.74 -1.77 -23.97
N ALA A 164 13.01 -2.72 -24.87
CA ALA A 164 12.10 -3.86 -25.07
C ALA A 164 12.61 -5.02 -24.23
N ASP A 165 11.72 -5.59 -23.42
CA ASP A 165 12.03 -6.78 -22.67
C ASP A 165 12.07 -7.97 -23.63
N GLY A 166 13.19 -8.69 -23.68
CA GLY A 166 13.30 -9.96 -24.40
C GLY A 166 12.64 -11.11 -23.63
N SER A 167 11.54 -10.83 -22.93
CA SER A 167 11.05 -11.68 -21.83
C SER A 167 10.62 -13.05 -22.35
N GLU A 168 11.37 -14.09 -21.96
CA GLU A 168 10.94 -15.47 -22.09
C GLU A 168 9.74 -15.74 -21.17
N ARG A 169 8.89 -16.70 -21.58
CA ARG A 169 7.65 -17.11 -20.87
C ARG A 169 7.87 -17.47 -19.39
N ASP A 170 9.10 -17.82 -19.02
CA ASP A 170 9.48 -18.23 -17.67
C ASP A 170 9.53 -17.05 -16.68
N SER A 171 9.84 -15.82 -17.12
CA SER A 171 9.86 -14.62 -16.27
C SER A 171 8.48 -14.23 -15.76
N GLN A 172 7.46 -14.27 -16.61
CA GLN A 172 6.09 -13.95 -16.23
C GLN A 172 5.55 -14.93 -15.19
N LEU A 173 5.96 -16.21 -15.28
CA LEU A 173 5.63 -17.22 -14.28
C LEU A 173 6.27 -16.93 -12.92
N LEU A 174 7.55 -16.53 -12.89
CA LEU A 174 8.25 -16.19 -11.64
C LEU A 174 7.62 -14.98 -10.93
N ILE A 175 7.31 -13.92 -11.69
CA ILE A 175 6.59 -12.74 -11.17
C ILE A 175 5.25 -13.20 -10.56
N SER A 176 4.50 -14.01 -11.29
CA SER A 176 3.21 -14.54 -10.84
C SER A 176 3.31 -15.35 -9.54
N MET A 177 4.37 -16.15 -9.37
CA MET A 177 4.59 -16.90 -8.13
C MET A 177 4.78 -15.97 -6.92
N VAL A 178 5.52 -14.86 -7.07
CA VAL A 178 5.69 -13.85 -6.01
C VAL A 178 4.35 -13.24 -5.61
N TRP A 179 3.52 -12.89 -6.60
CA TRP A 179 2.19 -12.36 -6.38
C TRP A 179 1.25 -13.33 -5.67
N MET A 180 1.30 -14.61 -6.04
CA MET A 180 0.50 -15.65 -5.39
C MET A 180 0.90 -15.83 -3.93
N LEU A 181 2.19 -15.81 -3.61
CA LEU A 181 2.66 -15.88 -2.22
C LEU A 181 2.18 -14.70 -1.39
N ASN A 182 2.27 -13.48 -1.92
CA ASN A 182 1.74 -12.28 -1.26
C ASN A 182 0.22 -12.37 -1.08
N THR A 183 -0.50 -12.88 -2.09
CA THR A 183 -1.96 -13.07 -2.00
C THR A 183 -2.34 -14.09 -0.92
N VAL A 184 -1.62 -15.20 -0.81
CA VAL A 184 -1.83 -16.19 0.25
C VAL A 184 -1.62 -15.58 1.63
N TRP A 185 -0.57 -14.77 1.80
CA TRP A 185 -0.32 -14.05 3.04
C TRP A 185 -1.47 -13.10 3.42
N GLU A 186 -1.97 -12.32 2.46
CA GLU A 186 -3.04 -11.35 2.71
C GLU A 186 -4.38 -12.04 2.97
N VAL A 187 -4.68 -13.15 2.28
CA VAL A 187 -5.87 -13.98 2.57
C VAL A 187 -5.81 -14.55 3.98
N LEU A 188 -4.64 -15.01 4.44
CA LEU A 188 -4.45 -15.46 5.82
C LEU A 188 -4.70 -14.31 6.80
N ALA A 189 -4.14 -13.12 6.54
CA ALA A 189 -4.31 -11.94 7.37
C ALA A 189 -5.78 -11.48 7.45
N LEU A 190 -6.51 -11.52 6.33
CA LEU A 190 -7.93 -11.24 6.24
C LEU A 190 -8.74 -12.25 7.06
N CYS A 191 -8.50 -13.56 6.88
CA CYS A 191 -9.19 -14.61 7.62
C CYS A 191 -9.04 -14.43 9.14
N LEU A 192 -7.83 -14.12 9.60
CA LEU A 192 -7.54 -13.88 11.01
C LEU A 192 -8.20 -12.60 11.53
N SER A 193 -8.20 -11.53 10.73
CA SER A 193 -8.86 -10.26 11.06
C SER A 193 -10.38 -10.46 11.22
N VAL A 194 -11.00 -11.17 10.30
CA VAL A 194 -12.44 -11.49 10.34
C VAL A 194 -12.77 -12.41 11.52
N TRP A 195 -11.93 -13.41 11.78
CA TRP A 195 -12.14 -14.33 12.90
C TRP A 195 -12.17 -13.60 14.25
N ILE A 196 -11.15 -12.77 14.51
CA ILE A 196 -11.08 -12.04 15.79
C ILE A 196 -12.18 -10.99 15.88
N ALA A 197 -12.57 -10.35 14.77
CA ALA A 197 -13.73 -9.46 14.74
C ALA A 197 -15.02 -10.19 15.10
N ALA A 198 -15.31 -11.31 14.46
CA ALA A 198 -16.49 -12.12 14.74
C ALA A 198 -16.48 -12.66 16.19
N LYS A 199 -15.30 -12.99 16.73
CA LYS A 199 -15.17 -13.36 18.15
C LYS A 199 -15.48 -12.16 19.07
N HIS A 200 -14.86 -11.01 18.82
CA HIS A 200 -15.01 -9.82 19.66
C HIS A 200 -16.45 -9.30 19.67
N PHE A 201 -17.12 -9.24 18.52
CA PHE A 201 -18.54 -8.87 18.45
C PHE A 201 -19.45 -9.87 19.17
N ARG A 202 -19.14 -11.18 19.15
CA ARG A 202 -19.89 -12.18 19.91
C ARG A 202 -19.67 -12.02 21.42
N ASP A 203 -18.46 -11.72 21.84
CA ASP A 203 -18.13 -11.51 23.26
C ASP A 203 -18.72 -10.19 23.78
N LEU A 204 -18.68 -9.12 22.99
CA LEU A 204 -19.33 -7.83 23.31
C LEU A 204 -20.85 -7.96 23.42
N ARG A 205 -21.50 -8.76 22.56
CA ARG A 205 -22.95 -9.05 22.71
C ARG A 205 -23.29 -9.75 24.02
N ARG A 206 -22.31 -10.36 24.71
CA ARG A 206 -22.48 -11.02 26.01
C ARG A 206 -22.17 -10.09 27.20
N LEU A 207 -21.47 -8.97 26.97
CA LEU A 207 -21.10 -7.98 27.99
C LEU A 207 -22.02 -6.76 27.89
N GLY A 208 -22.47 -6.22 29.02
CA GLY A 208 -23.47 -5.14 29.07
C GLY A 208 -23.01 -3.81 28.43
N PRO A 209 -23.94 -2.85 28.18
CA PRO A 209 -23.78 -1.75 27.22
C PRO A 209 -22.70 -0.69 27.55
N TRP A 210 -22.29 -0.56 28.81
CA TRP A 210 -21.56 0.63 29.28
C TRP A 210 -20.03 0.57 29.13
N THR A 211 -19.39 -0.60 29.23
CA THR A 211 -17.92 -0.74 29.04
C THR A 211 -17.54 -1.14 27.61
N GLY A 212 -18.52 -1.57 26.80
CA GLY A 212 -18.32 -2.02 25.43
C GLY A 212 -18.28 -0.90 24.38
N SER A 213 -18.75 0.31 24.69
CA SER A 213 -18.93 1.39 23.68
C SER A 213 -17.59 1.87 23.12
N THR A 214 -16.69 2.40 23.96
CA THR A 214 -15.43 3.02 23.49
C THR A 214 -14.46 2.01 22.86
N ILE A 215 -14.41 0.77 23.41
CA ILE A 215 -13.61 -0.32 22.84
C ILE A 215 -14.21 -0.79 21.51
N GLY A 216 -15.55 -0.84 21.42
CA GLY A 216 -16.28 -1.16 20.20
C GLY A 216 -16.03 -0.13 19.09
N ASP A 217 -16.00 1.16 19.43
CA ASP A 217 -15.77 2.25 18.46
C ASP A 217 -14.35 2.23 17.89
N CYS A 218 -13.33 2.00 18.74
CA CYS A 218 -11.94 1.82 18.29
C CYS A 218 -11.79 0.61 17.36
N PHE A 219 -12.39 -0.52 17.77
CA PHE A 219 -12.38 -1.75 16.99
C PHE A 219 -13.12 -1.57 15.65
N ARG A 220 -14.21 -0.80 15.63
CA ARG A 220 -14.97 -0.46 14.43
C ARG A 220 -14.14 0.35 13.43
N VAL A 221 -13.46 1.41 13.88
CA VAL A 221 -12.58 2.21 13.00
C VAL A 221 -11.44 1.37 12.43
N LEU A 222 -10.84 0.52 13.27
CA LEU A 222 -9.78 -0.39 12.83
C LEU A 222 -10.29 -1.35 11.75
N MET A 223 -11.47 -1.95 11.96
CA MET A 223 -12.10 -2.86 11.00
C MET A 223 -12.51 -2.17 9.70
N GLU A 224 -13.05 -0.96 9.75
CA GLU A 224 -13.40 -0.18 8.56
C GLU A 224 -12.19 0.04 7.67
N SER A 225 -11.05 0.42 8.27
CA SER A 225 -9.79 0.57 7.53
C SER A 225 -9.27 -0.74 6.94
N HIS A 226 -9.43 -1.87 7.66
CA HIS A 226 -9.04 -3.19 7.16
C HIS A 226 -9.90 -3.62 5.98
N VAL A 227 -11.22 -3.41 6.04
CA VAL A 227 -12.13 -3.79 4.96
C VAL A 227 -11.78 -3.06 3.68
N LEU A 228 -11.49 -1.75 3.74
CA LEU A 228 -11.07 -0.98 2.57
C LEU A 228 -9.73 -1.48 2.00
N TYR A 229 -8.75 -1.76 2.86
CA TYR A 229 -7.46 -2.32 2.44
C TYR A 229 -7.62 -3.67 1.75
N PHE A 230 -8.36 -4.61 2.35
CA PHE A 230 -8.53 -5.95 1.80
C PHE A 230 -9.43 -5.98 0.56
N ALA A 231 -10.43 -5.09 0.48
CA ALA A 231 -11.25 -4.97 -0.73
C ALA A 231 -10.42 -4.50 -1.93
N SER A 232 -9.56 -3.49 -1.73
CA SER A 232 -8.62 -3.03 -2.75
C SER A 232 -7.64 -4.15 -3.12
N PHE A 233 -7.05 -4.82 -2.13
CA PHE A 233 -6.10 -5.90 -2.38
C PHE A 233 -6.73 -7.04 -3.18
N ALA A 234 -7.95 -7.45 -2.82
CA ALA A 234 -8.69 -8.47 -3.57
C ALA A 234 -8.98 -8.03 -5.01
N GLY A 235 -9.32 -6.75 -5.22
CA GLY A 235 -9.48 -6.18 -6.56
C GLY A 235 -8.20 -6.30 -7.39
N VAL A 236 -7.06 -5.86 -6.85
CA VAL A 236 -5.76 -5.95 -7.52
C VAL A 236 -5.37 -7.40 -7.81
N SER A 237 -5.53 -8.31 -6.84
CA SER A 237 -5.27 -9.74 -7.03
C SER A 237 -6.17 -10.37 -8.09
N CYS A 238 -7.44 -10.00 -8.15
CA CYS A 238 -8.35 -10.46 -9.20
C CYS A 238 -7.89 -9.99 -10.58
N LEU A 239 -7.46 -8.73 -10.71
CA LEU A 239 -6.96 -8.21 -11.97
C LEU A 239 -5.69 -8.94 -12.42
N GLN A 240 -4.76 -9.18 -11.51
CA GLN A 240 -3.54 -9.96 -11.77
C GLN A 240 -3.84 -11.41 -12.20
N LEU A 241 -4.89 -12.03 -11.67
CA LEU A 241 -5.27 -13.38 -12.10
C LEU A 241 -5.84 -13.39 -13.52
N VAL A 242 -6.53 -12.32 -13.93
CA VAL A 242 -7.07 -12.18 -15.28
C VAL A 242 -5.95 -11.97 -16.30
N THR A 243 -4.88 -11.23 -15.98
CA THR A 243 -3.70 -11.11 -16.87
C THR A 243 -3.01 -12.44 -17.14
N LEU A 244 -3.21 -13.45 -16.29
CA LEU A 244 -2.67 -14.80 -16.46
C LEU A 244 -3.57 -15.73 -17.28
N SER A 245 -4.77 -15.27 -17.67
CA SER A 245 -5.64 -16.07 -18.51
C SER A 245 -5.08 -16.16 -19.94
N PRO A 246 -4.99 -17.37 -20.52
CA PRO A 246 -4.58 -17.54 -21.92
C PRO A 246 -5.53 -16.86 -22.92
N GLU A 247 -6.75 -16.52 -22.50
CA GLU A 247 -7.71 -15.79 -23.34
C GLU A 247 -7.28 -14.32 -23.57
N VAL A 248 -6.63 -13.71 -22.56
CA VAL A 248 -6.05 -12.37 -22.65
C VAL A 248 -4.75 -12.40 -23.46
N GLU A 249 -3.93 -13.44 -23.27
CA GLU A 249 -2.69 -13.68 -24.03
C GLU A 249 -2.94 -13.80 -25.55
N ASN A 250 -4.14 -14.16 -25.99
CA ASN A 250 -4.50 -14.26 -27.41
C ASN A 250 -5.09 -12.96 -28.00
N GLN A 251 -5.29 -11.91 -27.19
CA GLN A 251 -5.92 -10.63 -27.59
C GLN A 251 -5.03 -9.40 -27.34
N PHE A 252 -3.70 -9.56 -27.40
CA PHE A 252 -2.71 -8.50 -27.15
C PHE A 252 -2.98 -7.16 -27.87
N ASP A 253 -3.59 -7.18 -29.06
CA ASP A 253 -3.89 -5.96 -29.83
C ASP A 253 -5.24 -5.30 -29.51
N SER A 254 -5.99 -5.82 -28.53
CA SER A 254 -7.28 -5.24 -28.19
C SER A 254 -7.13 -4.06 -27.22
N VAL A 255 -7.76 -2.93 -27.57
CA VAL A 255 -7.86 -1.74 -26.70
C VAL A 255 -8.40 -2.09 -25.31
N ALA A 256 -9.21 -3.14 -25.20
CA ALA A 256 -9.74 -3.61 -23.92
C ALA A 256 -8.65 -4.13 -22.97
N VAL A 257 -7.66 -4.87 -23.49
CA VAL A 257 -6.52 -5.39 -22.70
C VAL A 257 -5.62 -4.24 -22.27
N GLU A 258 -5.35 -3.28 -23.15
CA GLU A 258 -4.54 -2.12 -22.79
C GLU A 258 -5.20 -1.27 -21.68
N ILE A 259 -6.51 -1.03 -21.77
CA ILE A 259 -7.27 -0.34 -20.71
C ILE A 259 -7.20 -1.12 -19.41
N PHE A 260 -7.31 -2.45 -19.49
CA PHE A 260 -7.26 -3.33 -18.34
C PHE A 260 -5.91 -3.23 -17.60
N ASP A 261 -4.80 -3.31 -18.34
CA ASP A 261 -3.44 -3.18 -17.80
C ASP A 261 -3.21 -1.78 -17.19
N GLY A 262 -3.73 -0.74 -17.85
CA GLY A 262 -3.68 0.62 -17.33
C GLY A 262 -4.44 0.81 -16.00
N VAL A 263 -5.62 0.19 -15.87
CA VAL A 263 -6.40 0.20 -14.62
C VAL A 263 -5.67 -0.59 -13.53
N PHE A 264 -5.06 -1.73 -13.89
CA PHE A 264 -4.26 -2.52 -12.97
C PHE A 264 -3.08 -1.70 -12.41
N GLU A 265 -2.34 -0.97 -13.26
CA GLU A 265 -1.19 -0.15 -12.85
C GLU A 265 -1.57 0.93 -11.82
N ILE A 266 -2.69 1.62 -12.03
CA ILE A 266 -3.20 2.62 -11.08
C ILE A 266 -3.57 1.96 -9.75
N LEU A 267 -4.36 0.88 -9.79
CA LEU A 267 -4.83 0.23 -8.57
C LEU A 267 -3.69 -0.41 -7.80
N PHE A 268 -2.70 -0.96 -8.50
CA PHE A 268 -1.48 -1.47 -7.91
C PHE A 268 -0.69 -0.37 -7.17
N SER A 269 -0.48 0.77 -7.82
CA SER A 269 0.21 1.92 -7.22
C SER A 269 -0.52 2.42 -5.97
N VAL A 270 -1.85 2.48 -6.01
CA VAL A 270 -2.68 2.84 -4.84
C VAL A 270 -2.52 1.80 -3.73
N GLN A 271 -2.58 0.50 -4.06
CA GLN A 271 -2.44 -0.58 -3.09
C GLN A 271 -1.08 -0.55 -2.37
N MET A 272 0.00 -0.33 -3.12
CA MET A 272 1.37 -0.34 -2.60
C MET A 272 1.70 0.91 -1.79
N PHE A 273 1.33 2.09 -2.29
CA PHE A 273 1.88 3.34 -1.76
C PHE A 273 0.88 4.22 -1.01
N VAL A 274 -0.43 4.02 -1.19
CA VAL A 274 -1.47 4.88 -0.59
C VAL A 274 -2.16 4.21 0.59
N LEU A 275 -2.54 2.95 0.46
CA LEU A 275 -3.38 2.31 1.48
C LEU A 275 -2.65 2.02 2.79
N GLY A 276 -1.39 1.56 2.74
CA GLY A 276 -0.58 1.34 3.94
C GLY A 276 -0.44 2.61 4.81
N PRO A 277 -0.04 3.75 4.24
CA PRO A 277 -0.01 5.02 4.95
C PRO A 277 -1.38 5.45 5.50
N ARG A 278 -2.46 5.31 4.71
CA ARG A 278 -3.83 5.63 5.14
C ARG A 278 -4.31 4.77 6.30
N LEU A 279 -3.91 3.49 6.35
CA LEU A 279 -4.13 2.65 7.52
C LEU A 279 -3.50 3.32 8.76
N ILE A 280 -2.22 3.68 8.72
CA ILE A 280 -1.55 4.27 9.90
C ILE A 280 -2.22 5.58 10.31
N LEU A 281 -2.58 6.44 9.34
CA LEU A 281 -3.24 7.72 9.61
C LEU A 281 -4.62 7.53 10.27
N SER A 282 -5.45 6.61 9.79
CA SER A 282 -6.82 6.44 10.33
C SER A 282 -6.84 6.14 11.83
N VAL A 283 -5.87 5.35 12.31
CA VAL A 283 -5.73 5.04 13.74
C VAL A 283 -5.22 6.25 14.52
N ARG A 284 -4.27 7.01 13.98
CA ARG A 284 -3.75 8.22 14.65
C ARG A 284 -4.78 9.32 14.73
N GLN A 285 -5.53 9.55 13.65
CA GLN A 285 -6.66 10.49 13.63
C GLN A 285 -7.68 10.14 14.69
N TYR A 286 -8.06 8.87 14.79
CA TYR A 286 -9.00 8.41 15.80
C TYR A 286 -8.47 8.61 17.22
N HIS A 287 -7.19 8.30 17.46
CA HIS A 287 -6.56 8.53 18.76
C HIS A 287 -6.51 10.02 19.12
N ALA A 288 -6.16 10.90 18.17
CA ALA A 288 -6.12 12.34 18.38
C ALA A 288 -7.52 12.90 18.72
N LYS A 289 -8.58 12.43 18.04
CA LYS A 289 -9.97 12.80 18.34
C LYS A 289 -10.37 12.38 19.75
N LEU A 290 -10.06 11.14 20.16
CA LEU A 290 -10.34 10.65 21.51
C LEU A 290 -9.64 11.47 22.60
N VAL A 291 -8.39 11.86 22.38
CA VAL A 291 -7.64 12.70 23.33
C VAL A 291 -8.28 14.09 23.44
N ALA A 292 -8.62 14.71 22.31
CA ALA A 292 -9.27 16.03 22.29
C ALA A 292 -10.65 16.02 22.99
N GLU A 293 -11.45 14.97 22.80
CA GLU A 293 -12.73 14.80 23.49
C GLU A 293 -12.55 14.65 25.00
N SER A 294 -11.56 13.85 25.44
CA SER A 294 -11.25 13.68 26.86
C SER A 294 -10.76 14.98 27.51
N ASP A 295 -9.93 15.76 26.81
CA ASP A 295 -9.44 17.06 27.29
C ASP A 295 -10.58 18.09 27.39
N ALA A 296 -11.51 18.09 26.42
CA ALA A 296 -12.70 18.95 26.44
C ALA A 296 -13.63 18.61 27.61
N GLU A 297 -13.87 17.33 27.88
CA GLU A 297 -14.67 16.87 29.02
C GLU A 297 -14.01 17.24 30.36
N THR A 298 -12.69 17.06 30.46
CA THR A 298 -11.91 17.46 31.65
C THR A 298 -11.94 18.98 31.87
N SER A 299 -11.84 19.76 30.78
CA SER A 299 -11.97 21.22 30.82
C SER A 299 -13.35 21.65 31.31
N MET A 300 -14.43 21.01 30.84
CA MET A 300 -15.79 21.31 31.29
C MET A 300 -16.01 20.96 32.77
N ASN A 301 -15.47 19.83 33.24
CA ASN A 301 -15.58 19.40 34.63
C ASN A 301 -14.76 20.27 35.60
N SER A 302 -13.76 21.00 35.11
CA SER A 302 -12.95 21.93 35.91
C SER A 302 -13.62 23.30 36.15
N ILE A 303 -14.74 23.60 35.49
CA ILE A 303 -15.54 24.80 35.74
C ILE A 303 -16.37 24.59 37.01
N PHE A 304 -15.71 24.69 38.17
CA PHE A 304 -16.39 24.82 39.45
C PHE A 304 -17.04 26.20 39.53
N PHE A 305 -18.38 26.24 39.56
CA PHE A 305 -19.10 27.43 40.00
C PHE A 305 -18.77 27.64 41.48
N GLN A 306 -17.95 28.65 41.76
CA GLN A 306 -17.71 29.13 43.12
C GLN A 306 -19.03 29.72 43.64
N GLU A 307 -19.76 28.91 44.40
CA GLU A 307 -20.98 29.32 45.09
C GLU A 307 -20.62 30.54 45.96
N ARG A 308 -21.17 31.72 45.61
CA ARG A 308 -20.94 32.94 46.38
C ARG A 308 -21.49 32.71 47.79
N VAL A 309 -20.58 32.47 48.73
CA VAL A 309 -20.86 32.47 50.16
C VAL A 309 -21.61 33.76 50.50
N HIS A 310 -22.86 33.59 50.92
CA HIS A 310 -23.70 34.67 51.43
C HIS A 310 -23.05 35.18 52.72
N VAL A 311 -22.51 36.41 52.70
CA VAL A 311 -22.01 37.10 53.90
C VAL A 311 -23.23 37.55 54.71
N PRO A 312 -23.44 37.05 55.95
CA PRO A 312 -24.51 37.57 56.79
C PRO A 312 -24.02 38.89 57.39
N THR A 313 -24.65 40.00 57.00
CA THR A 313 -24.53 41.27 57.71
C THR A 313 -25.20 41.14 59.08
N SER A 314 -24.43 40.86 60.12
CA SER A 314 -24.87 41.08 61.50
C SER A 314 -24.89 42.58 61.74
N SER A 315 -26.07 43.16 61.89
CA SER A 315 -26.25 44.49 62.48
C SER A 315 -26.90 44.32 63.85
N THR A 316 -26.13 44.58 64.90
CA THR A 316 -26.67 44.93 66.21
C THR A 316 -25.80 46.00 66.85
N VAL A 317 -26.51 47.05 67.30
CA VAL A 317 -26.13 48.26 68.04
C VAL A 317 -25.62 49.42 67.19
#